data_AF-A0A935PZW5-F1
#
_entry.id   AF-A0A935PZW5-F1
#
_cell.length_a   1.000
_cell.length_b   1.000
_cell.length_c   1.000
_cell.angle_alpha   90.00
_cell.angle_beta   90.00
_cell.angle_gamma   90.00
#
_symmetry.space_group_name_H-M   'P 1'
#
loop_
_entity.id
_entity.type
_entity.pdbx_description
1 polymer ?
#
loop_
_entity_poly.entity_id
_entity_poly.type
_entity_poly.pdbx_seq_one_letter_code
_entity_poly.pdbx_strand_id
1 'polypeptide(L)' 'MVAQLGGYIGRAKDPYPGHQIMWHGYSELQSLREGLSLRHWTSDDNKACG' A
#
# COMPACT_ATOMS: atom_id res chain seq x y z
N MET A 1 -3.03 -6.17 -7.93
CA MET A 1 -2.31 -5.89 -6.66
C MET A 1 -3.10 -4.91 -5.79
N VAL A 2 -3.48 -3.73 -6.29
CA VAL A 2 -4.34 -2.77 -5.56
C VAL A 2 -5.63 -3.41 -5.04
N ALA A 3 -6.34 -4.19 -5.87
CA ALA A 3 -7.53 -4.90 -5.43
C ALA A 3 -7.28 -5.81 -4.20
N GLN A 4 -6.14 -6.51 -4.15
CA GLN A 4 -5.80 -7.40 -3.03
C GLN A 4 -5.52 -6.62 -1.74
N LEU A 5 -4.86 -5.46 -1.83
CA LEU A 5 -4.74 -4.51 -0.71
C LEU A 5 -6.10 -4.00 -0.25
N GLY A 6 -7.05 -3.87 -1.18
CA GLY A 6 -8.44 -3.55 -0.90
C GLY A 6 -9.30 -4.70 -0.37
N GLY A 7 -8.71 -5.89 -0.11
CA GLY A 7 -9.43 -7.06 0.39
C GLY A 7 -9.95 -8.03 -0.68
N TYR A 8 -9.56 -7.87 -1.95
CA TYR A 8 -9.91 -8.80 -3.01
C TYR A 8 -9.13 -10.11 -2.92
N ILE A 9 -9.83 -11.22 -2.74
CA ILE A 9 -9.23 -12.54 -2.59
C ILE A 9 -8.82 -13.12 -3.96
N GLY A 10 -9.61 -12.87 -5.01
CA GLY A 10 -9.32 -13.32 -6.37
C GLY A 10 -9.52 -14.82 -6.57
N ARG A 11 -10.61 -15.39 -6.03
CA ARG A 11 -10.98 -16.78 -6.34
C ARG A 11 -11.40 -16.88 -7.81
N ALA A 12 -11.26 -18.07 -8.39
CA ALA A 12 -11.60 -18.32 -9.79
C ALA A 12 -13.07 -18.00 -10.17
N LYS A 13 -13.97 -17.89 -9.18
CA LYS A 13 -15.38 -17.50 -9.34
C LYS A 13 -15.73 -16.12 -8.78
N ASP A 14 -14.77 -15.40 -8.21
CA ASP A 14 -15.07 -14.08 -7.66
C ASP A 14 -15.37 -13.10 -8.81
N PRO A 15 -16.41 -12.26 -8.67
CA PRO A 15 -16.66 -11.21 -9.64
C PRO A 15 -15.49 -10.23 -9.68
N TYR A 16 -15.39 -9.44 -10.76
CA TYR A 16 -14.38 -8.41 -10.86
C TYR A 16 -14.42 -7.47 -9.64
N PRO A 17 -13.27 -7.06 -9.11
CA PRO A 17 -13.21 -6.20 -7.93
C PRO A 17 -13.95 -4.88 -8.22
N GLY A 18 -14.92 -4.56 -7.36
CA GLY A 18 -15.70 -3.33 -7.48
C GLY A 18 -14.86 -2.08 -7.19
N HIS A 19 -15.37 -0.92 -7.64
CA HIS A 19 -14.71 0.38 -7.45
C HIS A 19 -14.33 0.66 -5.99
N GLN A 20 -15.17 0.27 -5.03
CA GLN A 20 -14.90 0.48 -3.60
C GLN A 20 -13.65 -0.29 -3.13
N ILE A 21 -13.49 -1.54 -3.56
CA ILE A 21 -12.30 -2.35 -3.25
C ILE A 21 -11.05 -1.73 -3.89
N MET A 22 -11.18 -1.23 -5.12
CA MET A 22 -10.08 -0.55 -5.81
C MET A 22 -9.65 0.73 -5.07
N TRP A 23 -10.61 1.56 -4.65
CA TRP A 23 -10.32 2.78 -3.87
C TRP A 23 -9.68 2.47 -2.53
N HIS A 24 -10.21 1.47 -1.81
CA HIS A 24 -9.63 1.06 -0.53
C HIS A 24 -8.18 0.61 -0.69
N GLY A 25 -7.90 -0.23 -1.70
CA GLY A 25 -6.55 -0.67 -1.99
C GLY A 25 -5.60 0.46 -2.40
N TYR A 26 -6.11 1.50 -3.06
CA TYR A 26 -5.32 2.67 -3.45
C TYR A 26 -4.94 3.52 -2.23
N SER A 27 -5.89 3.76 -1.32
CA SER A 27 -5.63 4.48 -0.07
C SER A 27 -4.59 3.77 0.79
N GLU A 28 -4.70 2.44 0.96
CA GLU A 28 -3.73 1.64 1.70
C GLU A 28 -2.33 1.72 1.07
N LEU A 29 -2.23 1.64 -0.25
CA LEU A 29 -0.96 1.77 -0.96
C LEU A 29 -0.32 3.15 -0.75
N GLN A 30 -1.13 4.22 -0.75
CA GLN A 30 -0.66 5.58 -0.52
C GLN A 30 -0.12 5.75 0.90
N SER A 31 -0.82 5.23 1.91
CA SER A 31 -0.34 5.26 3.31
C SER A 31 0.96 4.47 3.50
N LEU A 32 1.10 3.30 2.86
CA LEU A 32 2.35 2.53 2.89
C LEU A 32 3.50 3.30 2.24
N ARG A 33 3.24 3.98 1.11
CA ARG A 33 4.23 4.81 0.44
C ARG A 33 4.68 5.98 1.31
N GLU A 34 3.76 6.64 1.98
CA GLU A 34 4.07 7.73 2.91
C GLU A 34 4.91 7.23 4.09
N GLY A 35 4.53 6.11 4.71
CA GLY A 35 5.30 5.49 5.78
C GLY A 35 6.72 5.08 5.35
N LEU A 36 6.89 4.54 4.14
CA LEU A 36 8.20 4.22 3.58
C LEU A 36 9.04 5.47 3.31
N SER A 37 8.43 6.54 2.79
CA SER A 37 9.11 7.82 2.58
C SER A 37 9.59 8.44 3.88
N LEU A 38 8.79 8.33 4.96
CA LEU A 38 9.17 8.79 6.29
C LEU A 38 10.33 7.96 6.87
N ARG A 39 10.31 6.63 6.69
CA ARG A 39 11.39 5.74 7.14
C ARG A 39 12.70 5.96 6.37
N HIS A 40 12.61 6.29 5.09
CA HIS A 40 13.79 6.59 4.29
C HIS A 40 14.54 7.80 4.84
N TRP A 41 13.81 8.85 5.21
CA TRP A 41 14.38 10.07 5.81
C TRP A 41 15.14 9.75 7.11
N THR A 42 14.51 9.01 8.03
CA THR A 42 15.14 8.69 9.33
C THR A 42 16.36 7.77 9.24
N SER A 43 16.45 6.96 8.18
CA SER A 43 17.60 6.08 7.96
C SER A 43 18.82 6.83 7.41
N ASP A 44 18.62 7.95 6.72
CA ASP A 44 19.70 8.80 6.22
C ASP A 44 20.21 9.74 7.32
N ASP A 45 19.34 10.20 8.22
CA ASP A 45 19.73 10.99 9.40
C ASP A 45 20.62 10.19 10.37
N ASN A 46 20.30 8.91 10.59
CA ASN A 46 21.08 8.01 11.46
C ASN A 46 22.43 7.60 10.85
N LYS A 47 22.65 7.83 9.55
CA LYS A 47 23.92 7.60 8.86
C LYS A 47 24.85 8.82 8.89
N ALA A 48 24.33 10.01 9.18
CA ALA A 48 25.10 11.25 9.21
C ALA A 48 25.85 11.50 10.53
N CYS A 49 25.54 10.74 11.59
CA CYS A 49 26.16 10.85 12.92
C CYS A 49 27.17 9.74 13.24
N GLY A 50 27.69 9.03 12.23
CA GLY A 50 28.73 8.00 12.36
C GLY A 50 30.12 8.50 11.99
#